data_AF-A0A3R7EUZ7-F1
#
_entry.id   AF-A0A3R7EUZ7-F1
#
_cell.length_a   1.000
_cell.length_b   1.000
_cell.length_c   1.000
_cell.angle_alpha   90.00
_cell.angle_beta   90.00
_cell.angle_gamma   90.00
#
_symmetry.space_group_name_H-M   'P 1'
#
loop_
_entity.id
_entity.type
_entity.pdbx_description
1 polymer ?
#
loop_
_entity_poly.entity_id
_entity_poly.type
_entity_poly.pdbx_seq_one_letter_code
_entity_poly.pdbx_strand_id
1 'polypeptide(L)'
;MRKIFDGAHGTRLEQAAYTPDFMERFWRIGAEGFWKLERMQHYDEGDFPSYVAFRSGDWGHSLQLIEELRSEYEEEFGKITESGIGLRRVRVVERPVTPYIEWELNILHVKQEYGEQVSVLEAERVAQYERTEPLPELCVLGTEAVYVLGYTPAGVPDGATRFTQPDVVARSHAFLRELYAMGGRGGGLLPPGDRTLGSAGPGALSRPSGCGDDRRPAPLPKRGAAGRSPGVVARAADDPSPGWGVFQISDIRR
;
A
#
# COMPACT_ATOMS: atom_id res chain seq x y z
N MET A 1 -7.01 -12.36 16.46
CA MET A 1 -5.85 -11.45 16.51
C MET A 1 -5.63 -10.78 17.88
N ARG A 2 -6.70 -10.31 18.57
CA ARG A 2 -6.67 -9.69 19.92
C ARG A 2 -5.58 -10.21 20.89
N LYS A 3 -5.40 -11.54 20.97
CA LYS A 3 -4.36 -12.20 21.78
C LYS A 3 -2.91 -11.72 21.57
N ILE A 4 -2.54 -11.25 20.38
CA ILE A 4 -1.16 -10.77 20.14
C ILE A 4 -0.91 -9.46 20.89
N PHE A 5 -1.93 -8.59 20.94
CA PHE A 5 -1.85 -7.24 21.51
C PHE A 5 -2.57 -7.11 22.86
N ASP A 6 -3.07 -8.21 23.43
CA ASP A 6 -3.73 -8.23 24.73
C ASP A 6 -2.78 -7.72 25.81
N GLY A 7 -3.19 -6.65 26.51
CA GLY A 7 -2.38 -5.99 27.54
C GLY A 7 -1.22 -5.14 27.00
N ALA A 8 -1.05 -5.03 25.68
CA ALA A 8 -0.03 -4.19 25.08
C ALA A 8 -0.45 -2.72 25.01
N HIS A 9 0.52 -1.81 25.13
CA HIS A 9 0.31 -0.37 25.00
C HIS A 9 0.85 0.13 23.66
N GLY A 10 -0.04 0.45 22.73
CA GLY A 10 0.31 1.00 21.43
C GLY A 10 0.45 2.53 21.47
N THR A 11 1.34 3.08 20.64
CA THR A 11 1.42 4.51 20.35
C THR A 11 0.80 4.78 18.99
N ARG A 12 -0.28 5.57 18.95
CA ARG A 12 -0.86 6.04 17.70
C ARG A 12 0.06 7.09 17.06
N LEU A 13 0.38 6.89 15.79
CA LEU A 13 1.12 7.80 14.93
C LEU A 13 0.25 8.18 13.75
N GLU A 14 0.02 9.48 13.56
CA GLU A 14 -0.59 10.00 12.34
C GLU A 14 0.35 9.80 11.14
N GLN A 15 -0.18 9.83 9.91
CA GLN A 15 0.57 9.49 8.70
C GLN A 15 1.92 10.24 8.60
N ALA A 16 1.93 11.55 8.85
CA ALA A 16 3.13 12.37 8.78
C ALA A 16 4.21 11.99 9.81
N ALA A 17 3.83 11.42 10.95
CA ALA A 17 4.74 10.94 11.98
C ALA A 17 5.13 9.47 11.77
N TYR A 18 4.22 8.67 11.19
CA TYR A 18 4.43 7.26 10.92
C TYR A 18 5.55 7.03 9.90
N THR A 19 5.52 7.72 8.75
CA THR A 19 6.50 7.50 7.67
C THR A 19 7.96 7.65 8.13
N PRO A 20 8.40 8.78 8.71
CA PRO A 20 9.80 8.93 9.12
C PRO A 20 10.20 7.95 10.22
N ASP A 21 9.31 7.65 11.18
CA ASP A 21 9.58 6.66 12.23
C ASP A 21 9.75 5.25 11.66
N PHE A 22 8.92 4.87 10.68
CA PHE A 22 9.06 3.60 9.99
C PHE A 22 10.40 3.52 9.24
N MET A 23 10.73 4.54 8.44
CA MET A 23 11.95 4.55 7.60
C MET A 23 13.22 4.50 8.44
N GLU A 24 13.26 5.24 9.55
CA GLU A 24 14.39 5.22 10.47
C GLU A 24 14.64 3.80 11.02
N ARG A 25 13.58 3.08 11.36
CA ARG A 25 13.67 1.72 11.91
C ARG A 25 13.93 0.67 10.86
N PHE A 26 13.33 0.80 9.67
CA PHE A 26 13.47 -0.15 8.57
C PHE A 26 14.93 -0.43 8.27
N TRP A 27 15.76 0.61 8.22
CA TRP A 27 17.19 0.48 7.95
C TRP A 27 18.03 -0.10 9.10
N ARG A 28 17.42 -0.39 10.27
CA ARG A 28 18.10 -0.98 11.44
C ARG A 28 17.82 -2.48 11.63
N ILE A 29 16.86 -3.05 10.90
CA ILE A 29 16.31 -4.40 11.21
C ILE A 29 17.23 -5.55 10.81
N GLY A 30 18.18 -5.33 9.90
CA GLY A 30 19.12 -6.35 9.43
C GLY A 30 18.43 -7.64 8.97
N ALA A 31 19.03 -8.79 9.31
CA ALA A 31 18.64 -10.11 8.80
C ALA A 31 17.25 -10.62 9.24
N GLU A 32 16.70 -10.11 10.34
CA GLU A 32 15.32 -10.43 10.77
C GLU A 32 14.30 -9.93 9.73
N GLY A 33 14.66 -8.86 9.03
CA GLY A 33 13.97 -8.38 7.84
C GLY A 33 12.63 -7.72 8.11
N PHE A 34 11.96 -7.38 7.02
CA PHE A 34 10.65 -6.75 7.01
C PHE A 34 9.58 -7.76 6.62
N TRP A 35 8.50 -7.79 7.40
CA TRP A 35 7.34 -8.62 7.15
C TRP A 35 6.08 -7.77 7.05
N LYS A 36 5.28 -8.00 6.01
CA LYS A 36 4.00 -7.33 5.79
C LYS A 36 2.85 -8.33 5.69
N LEU A 37 1.71 -7.98 6.29
CA LEU A 37 0.41 -8.63 6.04
C LEU A 37 -0.55 -7.62 5.45
N GLU A 38 -1.14 -8.01 4.33
CA GLU A 38 -2.14 -7.23 3.61
C GLU A 38 -3.45 -8.00 3.51
N ARG A 39 -4.50 -7.49 4.16
CA ARG A 39 -5.81 -8.13 4.23
C ARG A 39 -6.91 -7.36 3.49
N MET A 40 -6.85 -6.04 3.41
CA MET A 40 -7.83 -5.21 2.72
C MET A 40 -7.89 -5.56 1.24
N GLN A 41 -9.09 -5.61 0.67
CA GLN A 41 -9.27 -5.97 -0.75
C GLN A 41 -9.16 -4.78 -1.71
N HIS A 42 -8.86 -3.59 -1.18
CA HIS A 42 -8.67 -2.35 -1.93
C HIS A 42 -7.85 -1.35 -1.10
N TYR A 43 -6.89 -0.70 -1.75
CA TYR A 43 -6.21 0.48 -1.24
C TYR A 43 -6.34 1.63 -2.26
N ASP A 44 -6.32 2.86 -1.78
CA ASP A 44 -6.17 4.04 -2.63
C ASP A 44 -4.67 4.33 -2.80
N GLU A 45 -4.15 3.98 -3.97
CA GLU A 45 -2.73 4.16 -4.33
C GLU A 45 -2.44 5.60 -4.80
N GLY A 46 -3.41 6.51 -4.66
CA GLY A 46 -3.29 7.92 -4.99
C GLY A 46 -2.93 8.14 -6.46
N ASP A 47 -1.79 8.80 -6.66
CA ASP A 47 -1.30 9.24 -7.97
C ASP A 47 -0.31 8.25 -8.60
N PHE A 48 -0.18 7.04 -8.06
CA PHE A 48 0.68 6.00 -8.64
C PHE A 48 0.28 5.75 -10.12
N PRO A 49 1.19 5.96 -11.10
CA PRO A 49 0.79 6.04 -12.51
C PRO A 49 0.03 4.81 -13.02
N SER A 50 0.50 3.61 -12.68
CA SER A 50 -0.18 2.37 -13.08
C SER A 50 -1.59 2.27 -12.48
N TYR A 51 -1.78 2.72 -11.23
CA TYR A 51 -3.09 2.76 -10.59
C TYR A 51 -4.02 3.78 -11.23
N VAL A 52 -3.51 4.97 -11.59
CA VAL A 52 -4.28 5.99 -12.29
C VAL A 52 -4.77 5.48 -13.66
N ALA A 53 -3.91 4.81 -14.42
CA ALA A 53 -4.27 4.16 -15.68
C ALA A 53 -5.27 3.01 -15.48
N PHE A 54 -5.09 2.19 -14.44
CA PHE A 54 -6.04 1.14 -14.08
C PHE A 54 -7.43 1.71 -13.78
N ARG A 55 -7.50 2.76 -12.95
CA ARG A 55 -8.76 3.42 -12.56
C ARG A 55 -9.48 4.08 -13.74
N SER A 56 -8.75 4.54 -14.75
CA SER A 56 -9.34 5.09 -15.98
C SER A 56 -9.81 4.01 -16.96
N GLY A 57 -9.57 2.73 -16.68
CA GLY A 57 -9.93 1.59 -17.52
C GLY A 57 -8.88 1.23 -18.56
N ASP A 58 -7.72 1.90 -18.57
CA ASP A 58 -6.62 1.60 -19.47
C ASP A 58 -5.72 0.50 -18.90
N TRP A 59 -6.24 -0.73 -18.95
CA TRP A 59 -5.55 -1.92 -18.43
C TRP A 59 -4.20 -2.16 -19.11
N GLY A 60 -4.15 -2.03 -20.43
CA GLY A 60 -2.92 -2.28 -21.19
C GLY A 60 -1.82 -1.31 -20.81
N HIS A 61 -2.14 -0.01 -20.74
CA HIS A 61 -1.17 0.99 -20.29
C HIS A 61 -0.79 0.81 -18.82
N SER A 62 -1.75 0.44 -17.96
CA SER A 62 -1.50 0.14 -16.56
C SER A 62 -0.46 -0.97 -16.37
N LEU A 63 -0.55 -2.08 -17.12
CA LEU A 63 0.43 -3.16 -17.08
C LEU A 63 1.78 -2.75 -17.66
N GLN A 64 1.80 -1.96 -18.74
CA GLN A 64 3.04 -1.40 -19.28
C GLN A 64 3.79 -0.57 -18.23
N LEU A 65 3.08 0.29 -17.49
CA LEU A 65 3.65 1.09 -16.42
C LEU A 65 4.20 0.23 -15.27
N ILE A 66 3.64 -0.96 -15.02
CA ILE A 66 4.20 -1.90 -14.01
C ILE A 66 5.54 -2.45 -14.50
N GLU A 67 5.62 -2.84 -15.77
CA GLU A 67 6.86 -3.34 -16.37
C GLU A 67 7.97 -2.28 -16.39
N GLU A 68 7.61 -1.00 -16.53
CA GLU A 68 8.57 0.12 -16.49
C GLU A 68 9.20 0.33 -15.10
N LEU A 69 8.58 -0.16 -14.01
CA LEU A 69 9.13 -0.06 -12.64
C LEU A 69 10.32 -0.99 -12.38
N ARG A 70 10.60 -1.92 -13.29
CA ARG A 70 11.67 -2.91 -13.14
C ARG A 70 13.03 -2.29 -12.83
N SER A 71 13.38 -1.18 -13.48
CA SER A 71 14.65 -0.49 -13.24
C SER A 71 14.70 0.18 -11.86
N GLU A 72 13.59 0.78 -11.41
CA GLU A 72 13.47 1.38 -10.08
C GLU A 72 13.55 0.28 -8.99
N TYR A 73 12.84 -0.83 -9.18
CA TYR A 73 12.91 -1.98 -8.28
C TYR A 73 14.30 -2.60 -8.22
N GLU A 74 15.02 -2.71 -9.34
CA GLU A 74 16.39 -3.22 -9.33
C GLU A 74 17.30 -2.40 -8.40
N GLU A 75 17.24 -1.08 -8.52
CA GLU A 75 18.04 -0.17 -7.69
C GLU A 75 17.64 -0.27 -6.20
N GLU A 76 16.34 -0.22 -5.91
CA GLU A 76 15.84 -0.13 -4.54
C GLU A 76 15.98 -1.45 -3.78
N PHE A 77 15.58 -2.57 -4.40
CA PHE A 77 15.75 -3.88 -3.81
C PHE A 77 17.23 -4.26 -3.72
N GLY A 78 18.08 -3.77 -4.63
CA GLY A 78 19.52 -3.86 -4.53
C GLY A 78 20.02 -3.29 -3.20
N LYS A 79 19.68 -2.03 -2.89
CA LYS A 79 20.07 -1.35 -1.63
C LYS A 79 19.57 -2.09 -0.38
N ILE A 80 18.33 -2.58 -0.42
CA ILE A 80 17.72 -3.33 0.69
C ILE A 80 18.46 -4.66 0.92
N THR A 81 18.74 -5.38 -0.15
CA THR A 81 19.44 -6.67 -0.12
C THR A 81 20.88 -6.48 0.35
N GLU A 82 21.58 -5.46 -0.13
CA GLU A 82 22.93 -5.08 0.33
C GLU A 82 22.97 -4.71 1.81
N SER A 83 21.88 -4.14 2.33
CA SER A 83 21.71 -3.86 3.76
C SER A 83 21.36 -5.11 4.59
N GLY A 84 21.28 -6.28 3.95
CA GLY A 84 20.99 -7.57 4.59
C GLY A 84 19.52 -7.73 5.00
N ILE A 85 18.62 -6.91 4.47
CA ILE A 85 17.20 -6.91 4.83
C ILE A 85 16.44 -7.84 3.88
N GLY A 86 15.78 -8.87 4.44
CA GLY A 86 14.85 -9.70 3.68
C GLY A 86 13.44 -9.10 3.67
N LEU A 87 12.76 -9.14 2.53
CA LEU A 87 11.39 -8.65 2.37
C LEU A 87 10.41 -9.82 2.22
N ARG A 88 9.39 -9.87 3.07
CA ARG A 88 8.37 -10.93 3.07
C ARG A 88 6.97 -10.35 3.19
N ARG A 89 6.06 -10.88 2.38
CA ARG A 89 4.67 -10.43 2.34
C ARG A 89 3.72 -11.61 2.43
N VAL A 90 2.67 -11.44 3.21
CA VAL A 90 1.47 -12.27 3.18
C VAL A 90 0.34 -11.42 2.59
N ARG A 91 -0.20 -11.84 1.44
CA ARG A 91 -1.33 -11.19 0.81
C ARG A 91 -2.56 -12.07 0.91
N VAL A 92 -3.57 -11.63 1.66
CA VAL A 92 -4.85 -12.36 1.77
C VAL A 92 -5.82 -11.86 0.70
N VAL A 93 -6.40 -12.77 -0.07
CA VAL A 93 -7.31 -12.47 -1.19
C VAL A 93 -8.67 -13.13 -0.99
N GLU A 94 -9.73 -12.40 -1.29
CA GLU A 94 -11.11 -12.91 -1.30
C GLU A 94 -11.51 -13.41 -2.69
N ARG A 95 -12.44 -14.38 -2.73
CA ARG A 95 -13.07 -14.84 -3.97
C ARG A 95 -14.50 -14.28 -4.07
N PRO A 96 -14.94 -13.84 -5.28
CA PRO A 96 -14.16 -13.73 -6.50
C PRO A 96 -13.11 -12.62 -6.42
N VAL A 97 -11.96 -12.83 -7.08
CA VAL A 97 -10.87 -11.85 -7.12
C VAL A 97 -11.36 -10.58 -7.80
N THR A 98 -11.13 -9.43 -7.17
CA THR A 98 -11.55 -8.13 -7.71
C THR A 98 -10.56 -7.62 -8.77
N PRO A 99 -10.99 -6.74 -9.69
CA PRO A 99 -10.07 -6.10 -10.65
C PRO A 99 -8.87 -5.41 -9.99
N TYR A 100 -9.05 -4.85 -8.79
CA TYR A 100 -7.97 -4.22 -8.04
C TYR A 100 -6.92 -5.26 -7.59
N ILE A 101 -7.38 -6.40 -7.06
CA ILE A 101 -6.47 -7.47 -6.65
C ILE A 101 -5.76 -8.07 -7.87
N GLU A 102 -6.45 -8.27 -8.99
CA GLU A 102 -5.79 -8.71 -10.23
C GLU A 102 -4.66 -7.75 -10.63
N TRP A 103 -4.91 -6.44 -10.59
CA TRP A 103 -3.92 -5.41 -10.89
C TRP A 103 -2.75 -5.44 -9.90
N GLU A 104 -3.03 -5.49 -8.60
CA GLU A 104 -2.01 -5.50 -7.56
C GLU A 104 -1.14 -6.76 -7.63
N LEU A 105 -1.73 -7.93 -7.93
CA LEU A 105 -0.98 -9.17 -8.11
C LEU A 105 0.07 -9.01 -9.24
N ASN A 106 -0.22 -8.30 -10.33
CA ASN A 106 0.79 -8.02 -11.37
C ASN A 106 1.99 -7.24 -10.82
N ILE A 107 1.78 -6.27 -9.92
CA ILE A 107 2.88 -5.54 -9.26
C ILE A 107 3.69 -6.48 -8.37
N LEU A 108 3.01 -7.31 -7.58
CA LEU A 108 3.65 -8.28 -6.70
C LEU A 108 4.44 -9.34 -7.48
N HIS A 109 4.01 -9.68 -8.71
CA HIS A 109 4.76 -10.52 -9.62
C HIS A 109 6.16 -9.95 -9.87
N VAL A 110 6.20 -8.70 -10.32
CA VAL A 110 7.45 -8.02 -10.66
C VAL A 110 8.33 -7.86 -9.42
N LYS A 111 7.77 -7.41 -8.29
CA LYS A 111 8.54 -7.27 -7.03
C LYS A 111 9.16 -8.59 -6.56
N GLN A 112 8.50 -9.72 -6.81
CA GLN A 112 9.03 -11.02 -6.46
C GLN A 112 10.28 -11.39 -7.26
N GLU A 113 10.40 -10.93 -8.51
CA GLU A 113 11.60 -11.12 -9.32
C GLU A 113 12.82 -10.36 -8.75
N TYR A 114 12.60 -9.29 -7.99
CA TYR A 114 13.65 -8.47 -7.36
C TYR A 114 13.93 -8.81 -5.89
N GLY A 115 13.25 -9.82 -5.33
CA GLY A 115 13.58 -10.38 -4.02
C GLY A 115 12.50 -10.21 -2.95
N GLU A 116 11.33 -9.63 -3.26
CA GLU A 116 10.19 -9.72 -2.34
C GLU A 116 9.63 -11.14 -2.31
N GLN A 117 9.65 -11.79 -1.15
CA GLN A 117 9.07 -13.11 -1.03
C GLN A 117 7.58 -12.98 -0.68
N VAL A 118 6.70 -13.26 -1.65
CA VAL A 118 5.25 -13.09 -1.50
C VAL A 118 4.57 -14.44 -1.29
N SER A 119 3.69 -14.52 -0.28
CA SER A 119 2.82 -15.66 -0.01
C SER A 119 1.36 -15.21 -0.11
N VAL A 120 0.64 -15.71 -1.12
CA VAL A 120 -0.77 -15.38 -1.34
C VAL A 120 -1.65 -16.43 -0.66
N LEU A 121 -2.61 -15.97 0.15
CA LEU A 121 -3.56 -16.80 0.88
C LEU A 121 -4.99 -16.45 0.48
N GLU A 122 -5.83 -17.46 0.28
CA GLU A 122 -7.28 -17.23 0.20
C GLU A 122 -7.83 -16.90 1.60
N ALA A 123 -8.82 -16.02 1.68
CA ALA A 123 -9.41 -15.56 2.95
C ALA A 123 -9.93 -16.72 3.83
N GLU A 124 -10.41 -17.80 3.21
CA GLU A 124 -10.86 -19.01 3.90
C GLU A 124 -9.74 -19.66 4.74
N ARG A 125 -8.48 -19.51 4.35
CA ARG A 125 -7.32 -20.03 5.09
C ARG A 125 -7.11 -19.31 6.42
N VAL A 126 -7.51 -18.03 6.50
CA VAL A 126 -7.33 -17.20 7.69
C VAL A 126 -8.60 -17.03 8.51
N ALA A 127 -9.74 -17.57 8.06
CA ALA A 127 -11.05 -17.42 8.70
C ALA A 127 -11.05 -17.77 10.21
N GLN A 128 -10.23 -18.73 10.64
CA GLN A 128 -10.09 -19.08 12.06
C GLN A 128 -9.55 -17.94 12.95
N TYR A 129 -8.79 -17.00 12.37
CA TYR A 129 -8.24 -15.84 13.07
C TYR A 129 -9.16 -14.61 12.98
N GLU A 130 -10.15 -14.64 12.08
CA GLU A 130 -11.05 -13.53 11.72
C GLU A 130 -12.47 -13.65 12.34
N ARG A 131 -12.60 -14.41 13.44
CA ARG A 131 -13.93 -14.72 14.03
C ARG A 131 -14.74 -13.49 14.47
N THR A 132 -14.08 -12.37 14.75
CA THR A 132 -14.71 -11.12 15.18
C THR A 132 -14.59 -10.00 14.16
N GLU A 133 -13.43 -9.92 13.50
CA GLU A 133 -13.07 -8.89 12.54
C GLU A 133 -11.99 -9.46 11.61
N PRO A 134 -11.86 -8.95 10.36
CA PRO A 134 -10.74 -9.29 9.50
C PRO A 134 -9.39 -9.06 10.19
N LEU A 135 -8.37 -9.80 9.78
CA LEU A 135 -7.01 -9.51 10.22
C LEU A 135 -6.65 -8.06 9.84
N PRO A 136 -5.95 -7.32 10.72
CA PRO A 136 -5.53 -5.99 10.37
C PRO A 136 -4.34 -6.02 9.41
N GLU A 137 -4.09 -4.85 8.85
CA GLU A 137 -2.88 -4.51 8.11
C GLU A 137 -1.70 -4.43 9.09
N LEU A 138 -0.67 -5.26 8.87
CA LEU A 138 0.48 -5.35 9.79
C LEU A 138 1.81 -5.18 9.07
N CYS A 139 2.72 -4.46 9.72
CA CYS A 139 4.13 -4.39 9.36
C CYS A 139 4.98 -4.76 10.58
N VAL A 140 5.88 -5.74 10.45
CA VAL A 140 6.86 -6.09 11.49
C VAL A 140 8.25 -5.75 10.98
N LEU A 141 8.95 -4.90 11.73
CA LEU A 141 10.31 -4.44 11.46
C LEU A 141 11.27 -5.22 12.36
N GLY A 142 11.75 -6.37 11.88
CA GLY A 142 12.64 -7.26 12.63
C GLY A 142 12.19 -7.48 14.07
N THR A 143 13.03 -7.09 15.02
CA THR A 143 12.74 -7.08 16.46
C THR A 143 12.42 -5.68 17.01
N GLU A 144 12.42 -4.65 16.17
CA GLU A 144 12.32 -3.24 16.55
C GLU A 144 10.89 -2.82 16.89
N ALA A 145 9.93 -3.16 16.01
CA ALA A 145 8.56 -2.68 16.13
C ALA A 145 7.58 -3.53 15.31
N VAL A 146 6.31 -3.48 15.72
CA VAL A 146 5.18 -3.83 14.88
C VAL A 146 4.25 -2.62 14.73
N TYR A 147 3.72 -2.43 13.54
CA TYR A 147 2.75 -1.41 13.21
C TYR A 147 1.46 -2.09 12.78
N VAL A 148 0.36 -1.67 13.40
CA VAL A 148 -1.00 -1.93 12.92
C VAL A 148 -1.41 -0.72 12.09
N LEU A 149 -1.50 -0.88 10.77
CA LEU A 149 -1.76 0.24 9.86
C LEU A 149 -3.24 0.62 9.91
N GLY A 150 -3.49 1.93 9.92
CA GLY A 150 -4.83 2.50 9.83
C GLY A 150 -5.13 2.92 8.40
N TYR A 151 -6.37 2.73 7.98
CA TYR A 151 -6.88 3.18 6.69
C TYR A 151 -8.27 3.76 6.86
N THR A 152 -8.55 4.82 6.11
CA THR A 152 -9.91 5.35 5.96
C THR A 152 -10.81 4.34 5.23
N PRO A 153 -12.14 4.48 5.29
CA PRO A 153 -13.04 3.62 4.52
C PRO A 153 -12.81 3.64 2.99
N ALA A 154 -12.18 4.69 2.47
CA ALA A 154 -11.83 4.81 1.06
C ALA A 154 -10.53 4.06 0.69
N GLY A 155 -9.83 3.45 1.66
CA GLY A 155 -8.55 2.79 1.44
C GLY A 155 -7.35 3.74 1.45
N VAL A 156 -7.55 5.01 1.84
CA VAL A 156 -6.45 5.97 2.03
C VAL A 156 -5.76 5.68 3.37
N PRO A 157 -4.42 5.62 3.42
CA PRO A 157 -3.68 5.42 4.67
C PRO A 157 -3.98 6.51 5.68
N ASP A 158 -4.08 6.08 6.92
CA ASP A 158 -4.37 6.90 8.06
C ASP A 158 -3.43 6.50 9.19
N GLY A 159 -2.12 6.60 8.95
CA GLY A 159 -1.06 6.33 9.93
C GLY A 159 -1.02 4.89 10.45
N ALA A 160 -0.49 4.71 11.66
CA ALA A 160 -0.43 3.41 12.30
C ALA A 160 -0.49 3.47 13.83
N THR A 161 -0.78 2.34 14.47
CA THR A 161 -0.49 2.13 15.89
C THR A 161 0.78 1.30 16.02
N ARG A 162 1.82 1.88 16.62
CA ARG A 162 3.12 1.25 16.83
C ARG A 162 3.18 0.56 18.19
N PHE A 163 3.77 -0.63 18.21
CA PHE A 163 4.14 -1.36 19.42
C PHE A 163 5.63 -1.70 19.35
N THR A 164 6.31 -1.54 20.49
CA THR A 164 7.76 -1.84 20.62
C THR A 164 8.05 -2.81 21.76
N GLN A 165 7.01 -3.36 22.40
CA GLN A 165 7.20 -4.37 23.44
C GLN A 165 7.76 -5.65 22.80
N PRO A 166 8.88 -6.21 23.28
CA PRO A 166 9.55 -7.34 22.63
C PRO A 166 8.66 -8.58 22.47
N ASP A 167 7.79 -8.84 23.43
CA ASP A 167 6.87 -9.98 23.40
C ASP A 167 5.79 -9.83 22.33
N VAL A 168 5.28 -8.60 22.11
CA VAL A 168 4.31 -8.27 21.06
C VAL A 168 4.96 -8.40 19.68
N VAL A 169 6.18 -7.87 19.52
CA VAL A 169 6.93 -7.97 18.26
C VAL A 169 7.22 -9.43 17.92
N ALA A 170 7.71 -10.21 18.90
CA ALA A 170 8.00 -11.63 18.70
C ALA A 170 6.75 -12.46 18.35
N ARG A 171 5.62 -12.23 19.04
CA ARG A 171 4.34 -12.89 18.71
C ARG A 171 3.84 -12.51 17.33
N SER A 172 3.95 -11.24 16.95
CA SER A 172 3.54 -10.75 15.62
C SER A 172 4.38 -11.37 14.51
N HIS A 173 5.70 -11.41 14.70
CA HIS A 173 6.63 -12.05 13.78
C HIS A 173 6.34 -13.56 13.62
N ALA A 174 6.13 -14.27 14.74
CA ALA A 174 5.78 -15.69 14.72
C ALA A 174 4.46 -15.95 13.98
N PHE A 175 3.47 -15.08 14.19
CA PHE A 175 2.18 -15.16 13.50
C PHE A 175 2.33 -14.95 11.99
N LEU A 176 3.09 -13.93 11.55
CA LEU A 176 3.33 -13.71 10.12
C LEU A 176 4.10 -14.85 9.47
N ARG A 177 5.05 -15.46 10.18
CA ARG A 177 5.74 -16.68 9.72
C ARG A 177 4.80 -17.86 9.54
N GLU A 178 3.86 -18.03 10.45
CA GLU A 178 2.81 -19.06 10.38
C GLU A 178 1.94 -18.85 9.14
N LEU A 179 1.40 -17.63 8.96
CA LEU A 179 0.60 -17.27 7.78
C LEU A 179 1.39 -17.48 6.48
N TYR A 180 2.62 -16.98 6.43
CA TYR A 180 3.48 -17.10 5.27
C TYR A 180 3.70 -18.56 4.87
N ALA A 181 3.91 -19.45 5.85
CA ALA A 181 4.08 -20.88 5.61
C ALA A 181 2.81 -21.56 5.06
N MET A 182 1.61 -21.07 5.40
CA MET A 182 0.34 -21.64 4.90
C MET A 182 0.14 -21.47 3.40
N GLY A 183 0.76 -20.46 2.77
CA GLY A 183 0.67 -20.24 1.32
C GLY A 183 1.46 -21.28 0.51
N GLY A 184 2.36 -22.01 1.19
CA GLY A 184 3.19 -23.07 0.60
C GLY A 184 4.26 -22.54 -0.37
N ARG A 185 5.27 -23.37 -0.67
CA ARG A 185 6.32 -23.09 -1.67
C ARG A 185 5.83 -23.16 -3.14
N GLY A 186 4.52 -23.19 -3.36
CA GLY A 186 3.89 -23.43 -4.66
C GLY A 186 2.56 -22.68 -4.87
N GLY A 187 2.17 -21.80 -3.94
CA GLY A 187 1.20 -20.75 -4.22
C GLY A 187 1.84 -19.69 -5.09
N GLY A 188 2.22 -20.08 -6.32
CA GLY A 188 2.63 -19.11 -7.32
C GLY A 188 1.54 -18.05 -7.41
N LEU A 189 1.96 -16.79 -7.50
CA LEU A 189 1.06 -15.71 -7.87
C LEU A 189 0.20 -16.21 -9.03
N LEU A 190 -1.13 -16.07 -8.93
CA LEU A 190 -2.01 -16.36 -10.06
C LEU A 190 -1.40 -15.68 -11.28
N PRO A 191 -1.13 -16.41 -12.39
CA PRO A 191 -0.55 -15.78 -13.56
C PRO A 191 -1.44 -14.60 -13.96
N PRO A 192 -0.85 -13.47 -14.40
CA PRO A 192 -1.61 -12.33 -14.91
C PRO A 192 -2.77 -12.81 -15.78
N GLY A 193 -3.99 -12.46 -15.39
CA GLY A 193 -5.15 -12.70 -16.23
C GLY A 193 -5.03 -11.81 -17.47
N ASP A 194 -4.82 -12.42 -18.63
CA ASP A 194 -4.84 -11.70 -19.90
C ASP A 194 -6.30 -11.36 -20.22
N ARG A 195 -6.76 -10.17 -19.80
CA ARG A 195 -8.04 -9.62 -20.27
C ARG A 195 -7.84 -9.17 -21.72
N THR A 196 -7.86 -10.13 -22.64
CA THR A 196 -8.20 -9.84 -24.03
C THR A 196 -9.60 -9.24 -24.03
N LEU A 197 -9.69 -7.96 -24.42
CA LEU A 197 -10.89 -7.13 -24.43
C LEU A 197 -12.07 -7.82 -25.12
N GLY A 198 -12.91 -8.49 -24.33
CA GLY A 198 -14.29 -8.78 -24.68
C GLY A 198 -15.13 -7.55 -24.36
N SER A 199 -15.61 -6.87 -25.40
CA SER A 199 -16.46 -5.68 -25.31
C SER A 199 -17.61 -5.84 -24.30
N ALA A 200 -17.51 -5.16 -23.16
CA ALA A 200 -18.66 -4.79 -22.34
C ALA A 200 -18.59 -3.27 -22.16
N GLY A 201 -19.53 -2.58 -22.81
CA GLY A 201 -19.62 -1.11 -22.81
C GLY A 201 -19.79 -0.52 -21.40
N PRO A 202 -19.69 0.82 -21.27
CA PRO A 202 -19.62 1.48 -19.97
C PRO A 202 -20.95 1.32 -19.23
N GLY A 203 -20.98 0.38 -18.29
CA GLY A 203 -22.01 0.28 -17.27
C GLY A 203 -21.82 1.44 -16.30
N ALA A 204 -22.58 2.51 -16.54
CA ALA A 204 -22.62 3.71 -15.74
C ALA A 204 -22.74 3.39 -14.24
N LEU A 205 -21.75 3.84 -13.46
CA LEU A 205 -21.90 4.06 -12.03
C LEU A 205 -23.06 5.05 -11.84
N SER A 206 -24.22 4.49 -11.52
CA SER A 206 -25.44 5.23 -11.27
C SER A 206 -25.28 6.06 -10.00
N ARG A 207 -25.31 7.38 -10.13
CA ARG A 207 -25.45 8.30 -8.99
C ARG A 207 -26.91 8.26 -8.50
N PRO A 208 -27.19 8.19 -7.20
CA PRO A 208 -28.54 8.37 -6.72
C PRO A 208 -28.99 9.83 -6.95
N SER A 209 -30.17 9.97 -7.52
CA SER A 209 -30.88 11.24 -7.69
C SER A 209 -31.59 11.63 -6.39
N GLY A 210 -31.56 12.93 -6.05
CA GLY A 210 -32.46 13.51 -5.06
C GLY A 210 -32.11 14.94 -4.65
N CYS A 211 -32.96 15.90 -5.06
CA CYS A 211 -33.23 17.27 -4.55
C CYS A 211 -32.03 18.14 -4.10
N GLY A 212 -31.72 19.30 -4.68
CA GLY A 212 -32.61 20.38 -5.11
C GLY A 212 -32.47 21.55 -4.12
N ASP A 213 -31.75 22.61 -4.49
CA ASP A 213 -32.17 23.98 -4.20
C ASP A 213 -31.39 24.99 -5.07
N ASP A 214 -32.16 25.91 -5.64
CA ASP A 214 -31.73 27.05 -6.42
C ASP A 214 -31.10 28.10 -5.50
N ARG A 215 -29.89 28.58 -5.84
CA ARG A 215 -29.51 29.99 -5.66
C ARG A 215 -28.18 30.32 -6.35
N ARG A 216 -28.27 31.06 -7.46
CA ARG A 216 -27.17 31.87 -8.03
C ARG A 216 -26.77 32.96 -7.04
N PRO A 217 -25.50 33.40 -7.10
CA PRO A 217 -25.26 34.83 -7.27
C PRO A 217 -24.29 35.18 -8.41
N ALA A 218 -24.41 36.44 -8.82
CA ALA A 218 -23.87 37.10 -10.00
C ALA A 218 -22.34 37.37 -9.96
N PRO A 219 -21.70 37.67 -11.11
CA PRO A 219 -20.26 37.92 -11.21
C PRO A 219 -19.94 39.41 -10.99
N LEU A 220 -18.66 39.74 -10.73
CA LEU A 220 -17.95 41.03 -11.05
C LEU A 220 -16.53 40.99 -10.40
N PRO A 221 -15.57 41.87 -10.76
CA PRO A 221 -15.02 42.20 -12.08
C PRO A 221 -13.48 42.03 -12.16
N LYS A 222 -12.91 42.19 -13.36
CA LYS A 222 -11.45 42.19 -13.62
C LYS A 222 -10.82 43.60 -13.55
N ARG A 223 -9.53 43.60 -13.19
CA ARG A 223 -8.38 44.47 -13.58
C ARG A 223 -7.83 45.43 -12.52
N GLY A 224 -6.50 45.38 -12.39
CA GLY A 224 -5.62 46.42 -11.87
C GLY A 224 -4.17 45.92 -11.82
N ALA A 225 -3.32 46.38 -12.74
CA ALA A 225 -1.90 46.05 -12.84
C ALA A 225 -1.04 47.16 -12.19
N ALA A 226 0.10 46.80 -11.58
CA ALA A 226 1.41 47.47 -11.69
C ALA A 226 2.37 47.04 -10.56
N GLY A 227 3.67 46.90 -10.89
CA GLY A 227 4.77 46.98 -9.92
C GLY A 227 5.78 45.83 -9.95
N ARG A 228 6.83 45.97 -10.77
CA ARG A 228 8.03 45.11 -10.78
C ARG A 228 9.05 45.56 -9.72
N SER A 229 9.81 44.59 -9.17
CA SER A 229 11.30 44.52 -9.04
C SER A 229 11.72 43.77 -7.73
N PRO A 230 12.96 43.25 -7.60
CA PRO A 230 13.21 41.81 -7.66
C PRO A 230 13.76 41.24 -6.35
N GLY A 231 13.48 39.96 -6.06
CA GLY A 231 14.06 39.31 -4.88
C GLY A 231 13.96 37.80 -4.97
N VAL A 232 15.09 37.17 -5.31
CA VAL A 232 15.48 35.80 -4.95
C VAL A 232 14.39 34.74 -5.09
N VAL A 233 14.35 34.09 -6.27
CA VAL A 233 13.61 32.85 -6.46
C VAL A 233 14.39 31.73 -5.75
N ALA A 234 14.03 31.46 -4.49
CA ALA A 234 14.22 30.13 -3.95
C ALA A 234 13.25 29.20 -4.71
N ARG A 235 13.81 28.27 -5.49
CA ARG A 235 13.03 27.17 -6.06
C ARG A 235 12.46 26.36 -4.89
N ALA A 236 11.18 26.55 -4.60
CA ALA A 236 10.42 25.56 -3.87
C ALA A 236 10.36 24.32 -4.77
N ALA A 237 10.95 23.23 -4.30
CA ALA A 237 10.71 21.92 -4.86
C ALA A 237 9.27 21.54 -4.49
N ASP A 238 8.33 21.83 -5.39
CA ASP A 238 7.04 21.18 -5.41
C ASP A 238 7.29 19.74 -5.87
N ASP A 239 7.59 18.87 -4.90
CA ASP A 239 7.62 17.42 -5.13
C ASP A 239 6.23 16.88 -4.73
N PRO A 240 5.40 16.42 -5.69
CA PRO A 240 4.09 15.87 -5.37
C PRO A 240 4.29 14.61 -4.52
N SER A 241 3.73 14.64 -3.31
CA SER A 241 3.80 13.52 -2.37
C SER A 241 3.25 12.24 -3.03
N PRO A 242 4.02 11.14 -3.09
CA PRO A 242 3.55 9.90 -3.70
C PRO A 242 2.38 9.32 -2.90
N GLY A 243 1.40 8.73 -3.60
CA GLY A 243 0.19 8.13 -3.02
C GLY A 243 0.55 6.97 -2.08
N TRP A 244 0.06 7.07 -0.84
CA TRP A 244 0.57 6.31 0.31
C TRP A 244 -0.05 4.89 0.51
N GLY A 245 -0.90 4.41 -0.40
CA GLY A 245 -1.81 3.27 -0.20
C GLY A 245 -1.14 1.95 0.20
N VAL A 246 -0.03 1.66 -0.44
CA VAL A 246 0.84 0.52 -0.14
C VAL A 246 2.21 1.12 0.08
N PHE A 247 2.90 0.77 1.16
CA PHE A 247 4.34 1.02 1.27
C PHE A 247 5.00 0.50 -0.02
N GLN A 248 5.24 1.40 -0.96
CA GLN A 248 5.94 1.12 -2.19
C GLN A 248 7.40 1.30 -1.80
N ILE A 249 8.24 0.34 -2.19
CA ILE A 249 9.67 0.42 -1.91
C ILE A 249 10.29 1.69 -2.52
N SER A 250 9.58 2.34 -3.45
CA SER A 250 9.87 3.68 -3.98
C SER A 250 9.85 4.82 -2.97
N ASP A 251 9.29 4.61 -1.78
CA ASP A 251 9.29 5.59 -0.69
C ASP A 251 10.64 5.61 0.08
N ILE A 252 11.57 4.72 -0.27
CA ILE A 252 12.88 4.53 0.39
C ILE A 252 13.95 5.53 -0.13
N ARG A 253 13.53 6.66 -0.72
CA ARG A 253 14.46 7.72 -1.12
C ARG A 253 15.02 8.44 0.12
N ARG A 254 16.34 8.32 0.32
CA ARG A 254 17.13 9.12 1.26
C ARG A 254 17.20 10.57 0.84
#